data_AF-A0A538NIV6-F1
#
_entry.id   AF-A0A538NIV6-F1
#
_cell.length_a   1.000
_cell.length_b   1.000
_cell.length_c   1.000
_cell.angle_alpha   90.00
_cell.angle_beta   90.00
_cell.angle_gamma   90.00
#
_symmetry.space_group_name_H-M   'P 1'
#
loop_
_entity.id
_entity.type
_entity.pdbx_description
1 polymer ?
#
loop_
_entity_poly.entity_id
_entity_poly.type
_entity_poly.pdbx_seq_one_letter_code
_entity_poly.pdbx_strand_id
1 'polypeptide(L)'
;MNLVDPPPVPSPDLVVTGHQFWWQADYPASGVVTANEIHIPAGKPLSVLLDSKDVLHEFWVPKLTRKMTTVPGQANHIWLQAGSSALAARLTQEEES
;
A
#
# COMPACT_ATOMS: atom_id res chain seq x y z
N MET A 1 11.64 -12.55 -9.12
CA MET A 1 10.68 -12.10 -10.15
C MET A 1 10.46 -10.61 -9.95
N ASN A 2 10.97 -9.77 -10.84
CA ASN A 2 10.63 -8.34 -10.85
C ASN A 2 9.20 -8.21 -11.38
N LEU A 3 8.22 -8.05 -10.48
CA LEU A 3 6.89 -7.64 -10.89
C LEU A 3 7.02 -6.19 -11.36
N VAL A 4 6.90 -5.96 -12.66
CA VAL A 4 6.76 -4.62 -13.23
C VAL A 4 5.48 -4.01 -12.64
N ASP A 5 5.53 -2.75 -12.22
CA ASP A 5 4.40 -2.05 -11.60
C ASP A 5 3.11 -2.23 -12.44
N PRO A 6 1.94 -2.45 -11.82
CA PRO A 6 0.71 -2.73 -12.56
C PRO A 6 0.37 -1.57 -13.50
N PRO A 7 -0.19 -1.83 -14.69
CA PRO A 7 -0.92 -0.78 -15.39
C PRO A 7 -2.04 -0.27 -14.45
N PRO A 8 -2.41 1.03 -14.52
CA PRO A 8 -3.51 1.55 -13.71
C PRO A 8 -4.76 0.70 -13.89
N VAL A 9 -5.10 -0.10 -12.88
CA VAL A 9 -6.30 -0.92 -12.91
C VAL A 9 -7.50 -0.06 -12.51
N PRO A 10 -8.67 -0.25 -13.14
CA PRO A 10 -9.88 0.51 -12.80
C PRO A 10 -10.36 0.26 -11.37
N SER A 11 -10.00 -0.90 -10.78
CA SER A 11 -10.35 -1.27 -9.41
C SER A 11 -9.14 -1.92 -8.70
N PRO A 12 -8.42 -1.20 -7.83
CA PRO A 12 -7.35 -1.79 -7.02
C PRO A 12 -7.92 -2.72 -5.95
N ASP A 13 -7.14 -3.73 -5.54
CA ASP A 13 -7.49 -4.65 -4.45
C ASP A 13 -7.36 -3.99 -3.07
N LEU A 14 -6.42 -3.06 -2.95
CA LEU A 14 -6.09 -2.33 -1.74
C LEU A 14 -5.80 -0.86 -2.10
N VAL A 15 -6.42 0.07 -1.40
CA VAL A 15 -6.09 1.49 -1.47
C VAL A 15 -5.46 1.88 -0.14
N VAL A 16 -4.24 2.40 -0.18
CA VAL A 16 -3.54 2.90 1.00
C VAL A 16 -3.41 4.41 0.86
N THR A 17 -3.95 5.14 1.84
CA THR A 17 -3.92 6.60 1.88
C THR A 17 -3.12 7.07 3.08
N GLY A 18 -2.09 7.89 2.83
CA GLY A 18 -1.33 8.57 3.88
C GLY A 18 -2.10 9.74 4.47
N HIS A 19 -2.16 9.79 5.80
CA HIS A 19 -2.67 10.89 6.59
C HIS A 19 -1.68 11.27 7.68
N GLN A 20 -1.70 12.51 8.15
CA GLN A 20 -1.03 12.90 9.40
C GLN A 20 -1.86 12.40 10.60
N PHE A 21 -1.42 11.45 11.44
CA PHE A 21 -0.18 10.65 11.45
C PHE A 21 -0.52 9.14 11.44
N TRP A 22 -1.23 8.70 10.40
CA TRP A 22 -1.69 7.32 10.27
C TRP A 22 -1.93 6.95 8.80
N TRP A 23 -1.90 5.65 8.53
CA TRP A 23 -2.22 5.11 7.22
C TRP A 23 -3.62 4.52 7.21
N GLN A 24 -4.44 4.95 6.26
CA GLN A 24 -5.72 4.31 5.97
C GLN A 24 -5.50 3.21 4.93
N ALA A 25 -6.07 2.04 5.15
CA ALA A 25 -6.07 0.94 4.21
C ALA A 25 -7.50 0.49 3.93
N ASP A 26 -7.96 0.73 2.72
CA ASP A 26 -9.30 0.39 2.24
C ASP A 26 -9.22 -0.86 1.37
N TYR A 27 -10.11 -1.81 1.63
CA TYR A 27 -10.29 -3.03 0.84
C TYR A 27 -11.62 -2.93 0.06
N PRO A 28 -11.63 -2.41 -1.19
CA PRO A 28 -12.88 -2.11 -1.89
C PRO A 28 -13.75 -3.35 -2.11
N ALA A 29 -13.12 -4.52 -2.29
CA ALA A 29 -13.82 -5.78 -2.52
C ALA A 29 -14.61 -6.26 -1.28
N SER A 30 -14.14 -5.98 -0.06
CA SER A 30 -14.79 -6.40 1.18
C SER A 30 -15.50 -5.25 1.92
N GLY A 31 -15.21 -4.00 1.55
CA GLY A 31 -15.68 -2.81 2.26
C GLY A 31 -15.02 -2.60 3.62
N VAL A 32 -13.97 -3.36 3.93
CA VAL A 32 -13.23 -3.24 5.19
C VAL A 32 -12.25 -2.08 5.09
N VAL A 33 -12.16 -1.29 6.16
CA VAL A 33 -11.16 -0.24 6.33
C VAL A 33 -10.36 -0.54 7.59
N THR A 34 -9.03 -0.52 7.47
CA THR A 34 -8.10 -0.68 8.58
C THR A 34 -7.21 0.56 8.72
N ALA A 35 -6.65 0.73 9.91
CA ALA A 35 -5.72 1.82 10.21
C ALA A 35 -4.36 1.23 10.60
N ASN A 36 -3.29 1.75 9.99
CA ASN A 36 -1.89 1.39 10.25
C ASN A 36 -1.51 -0.08 10.01
N GLU A 37 -2.42 -0.91 9.54
CA GLU A 37 -2.19 -2.33 9.30
C GLU A 37 -2.81 -2.77 7.99
N ILE A 38 -2.08 -3.58 7.23
CA ILE A 38 -2.56 -4.24 6.02
C ILE A 38 -2.39 -5.75 6.12
N HIS A 39 -3.38 -6.49 5.65
CA HIS A 39 -3.36 -7.94 5.51
C HIS A 39 -3.21 -8.32 4.03
N ILE A 40 -2.23 -9.17 3.74
CA ILE A 40 -1.89 -9.62 2.39
C ILE A 40 -2.03 -11.15 2.35
N PRO A 41 -2.87 -11.71 1.46
CA PRO A 41 -3.03 -13.15 1.32
C PRO A 41 -1.75 -13.78 0.73
N ALA A 42 -1.42 -14.98 1.18
CA ALA A 42 -0.26 -15.72 0.70
C ALA A 42 -0.40 -16.08 -0.79
N GLY A 43 0.68 -15.94 -1.55
CA GLY A 43 0.77 -16.47 -2.91
C GLY A 43 -0.07 -15.77 -3.98
N LYS A 44 -0.72 -14.64 -3.67
CA LYS A 44 -1.47 -13.83 -4.63
C LYS A 44 -0.92 -12.41 -4.69
N PRO A 45 -0.59 -11.87 -5.89
CA PRO A 45 -0.27 -10.46 -6.02
C PRO A 45 -1.54 -9.62 -5.85
N LEU A 46 -1.47 -8.59 -5.02
CA LEU A 46 -2.49 -7.57 -4.83
C LEU A 46 -2.09 -6.30 -5.59
N SER A 47 -3.03 -5.72 -6.34
CA SER A 47 -2.86 -4.38 -6.90
C SER A 47 -3.13 -3.35 -5.82
N VAL A 48 -2.11 -2.56 -5.49
CA VAL A 48 -2.19 -1.55 -4.44
C VAL A 48 -2.09 -0.16 -5.06
N LEU A 49 -3.06 0.68 -4.73
CA LEU A 49 -3.03 2.11 -5.00
C LEU A 49 -2.49 2.82 -3.76
N LEU A 50 -1.37 3.52 -3.88
CA LEU A 50 -0.81 4.35 -2.83
C LEU A 50 -1.11 5.82 -3.16
N ASP A 51 -1.73 6.55 -2.24
CA ASP A 51 -2.00 7.98 -2.36
C ASP A 51 -1.72 8.70 -1.03
N SER A 52 -1.69 10.03 -1.06
CA SER A 52 -1.59 10.88 0.13
C SER A 52 -2.62 12.00 0.08
N LYS A 53 -3.16 12.39 1.24
CA LYS A 53 -4.11 13.51 1.34
C LYS A 53 -3.50 14.83 1.76
N ASP A 54 -2.31 14.84 2.34
CA ASP A 54 -1.75 16.01 2.99
C ASP A 54 -0.31 16.30 2.57
N VAL A 55 0.65 15.49 3.00
CA VAL A 55 2.09 15.68 2.80
C VAL A 55 2.72 14.47 2.11
N LEU A 56 4.02 14.55 1.83
CA LEU A 56 4.73 13.40 1.34
C LEU A 56 4.84 12.36 2.45
N HIS A 57 4.49 11.11 2.15
CA HIS A 57 4.70 10.00 3.07
C HIS A 57 5.52 8.91 2.40
N GLU A 58 6.44 8.32 3.15
CA GLU A 58 7.15 7.13 2.69
C GLU A 58 6.45 5.86 3.16
N PHE A 59 5.84 5.16 2.21
CA PHE A 59 5.26 3.84 2.42
C PHE A 59 6.35 2.78 2.36
N TRP A 60 6.47 1.97 3.41
CA TRP A 60 7.39 0.85 3.44
C TRP A 60 6.81 -0.37 4.14
N VAL A 61 6.92 -1.52 3.48
CA VAL A 61 6.60 -2.82 4.06
C VAL A 61 7.85 -3.69 3.99
N PRO A 62 8.58 -3.86 5.11
CA PRO A 62 9.78 -4.66 5.14
C PRO A 62 9.53 -6.06 4.58
N LYS A 63 10.48 -6.55 3.78
CA LYS A 63 10.46 -7.87 3.10
C LYS A 63 9.49 -8.02 1.92
N LEU A 64 8.56 -7.09 1.68
CA LEU A 64 7.62 -7.20 0.56
C LEU A 64 7.87 -6.19 -0.56
N THR A 65 8.22 -4.95 -0.23
CA THR A 65 8.41 -3.92 -1.24
C THR A 65 9.62 -3.02 -0.93
N ARG A 66 10.04 -2.28 -1.95
CA ARG A 66 10.93 -1.12 -1.77
C ARG A 66 10.17 0.00 -1.05
N LYS A 67 10.91 0.90 -0.43
CA LYS A 67 10.37 2.17 0.07
C LYS A 67 9.76 2.93 -1.11
N MET A 68 8.56 3.47 -0.94
CA MET A 68 7.81 4.18 -1.97
C MET A 68 7.36 5.51 -1.40
N THR A 69 7.71 6.61 -2.06
CA THR A 69 7.23 7.94 -1.67
C THR A 69 5.86 8.17 -2.29
N THR A 70 4.90 8.57 -1.47
CA THR A 70 3.56 8.98 -1.88
C THR A 70 3.49 10.49 -1.83
N VAL A 71 2.98 11.10 -2.91
CA VAL A 71 2.88 12.56 -3.04
C VAL A 71 1.40 12.89 -3.25
N PRO A 72 0.84 13.88 -2.54
CA PRO A 72 -0.56 14.26 -2.72
C PRO A 72 -0.88 14.57 -4.19
N GLY A 73 -1.91 13.91 -4.72
CA GLY A 73 -2.33 14.07 -6.11
C GLY A 73 -1.50 13.27 -7.13
N GLN A 74 -0.52 12.48 -6.69
CA GLN A 74 0.22 11.54 -7.52
C GLN A 74 0.07 10.12 -6.96
N ALA A 75 -0.99 9.45 -7.41
CA ALA A 75 -1.23 8.08 -7.00
C ALA A 75 -0.23 7.12 -7.66
N ASN A 76 0.39 6.26 -6.85
CA ASN A 76 1.31 5.22 -7.30
C ASN A 76 0.61 3.85 -7.30
N HIS A 77 0.83 3.07 -8.34
CA HIS A 77 0.31 1.70 -8.42
C HIS A 77 1.46 0.71 -8.24
N ILE A 78 1.31 -0.24 -7.32
CA ILE A 78 2.35 -1.22 -7.00
C ILE A 78 1.73 -2.61 -6.87
N TRP A 79 2.52 -3.65 -7.13
CA TRP A 79 2.16 -5.02 -6.78
C TRP A 79 2.72 -5.35 -5.40
N LEU A 80 1.87 -5.81 -4.49
CA LEU A 80 2.30 -6.45 -3.24
C LEU A 80 1.97 -7.93 -3.29
N GLN A 81 2.97 -8.78 -3.06
CA GLN A 81 2.76 -10.22 -2.98
C GLN A 81 3.48 -10.76 -1.74
N ALA A 82 2.71 -11.35 -0.83
CA ALA A 82 3.29 -12.13 0.24
C ALA A 82 3.76 -13.50 -0.30
N GLY A 83 4.82 -14.05 0.31
CA GLY A 83 5.36 -15.36 -0.04
C GLY A 83 4.45 -16.51 0.38
N SER A 84 5.00 -17.49 1.09
CA SER A 84 4.30 -18.72 1.48
C SER A 84 3.30 -18.58 2.63
N SER A 85 3.27 -17.44 3.33
CA SER A 85 2.32 -17.17 4.42
C SER A 85 1.69 -15.79 4.28
N ALA A 86 0.46 -15.65 4.78
CA ALA A 86 -0.20 -14.37 4.85
C ALA A 86 0.61 -13.42 5.76
N LEU A 87 0.63 -12.14 5.42
CA LEU A 87 1.36 -11.14 6.19
C LEU A 87 0.41 -10.06 6.68
N ALA A 88 0.42 -9.82 8.00
CA ALA A 88 -0.03 -8.56 8.57
C ALA A 88 1.18 -7.65 8.69
N ALA A 89 1.16 -6.50 8.02
CA ALA A 89 2.23 -5.53 8.05
C ALA A 89 1.74 -4.24 8.71
N ARG A 90 2.52 -3.77 9.68
CA ARG A 90 2.32 -2.43 10.25
C ARG A 90 2.99 -1.41 9.36
N LEU A 91 2.24 -0.39 8.98
CA LEU A 91 2.74 0.68 8.11
C LEU A 91 3.54 1.68 8.94
N THR A 92 4.77 1.93 8.51
CA THR A 92 5.64 2.95 9.11
C THR A 92 5.45 4.28 8.41
N GLN A 93 5.58 5.37 9.15
CA GLN A 93 5.59 6.72 8.59
C GLN A 93 7.01 7.26 8.73
N GLU A 94 7.59 7.71 7.61
CA GLU A 94 8.81 8.52 7.61
C GLU A 94 8.47 9.83 6.91
N GLU A 95 8.76 10.93 7.58
CA GLU A 95 8.49 12.30 7.14
C GLU A 95 9.82 12.87 6.65
N GLU A 96 9.90 13.20 5.37
CA GLU A 96 10.96 14.08 4.87
C GLU A 96 10.46 15.52 5.07
N SER A 97 11.06 16.21 6.05
CA SER A 97 10.78 17.62 6.38
C SER A 97 11.27 18.60 5.33
#